data_AF-A0A535JKH0-F1
#
_entry.id   AF-A0A535JKH0-F1
#
_cell.length_a   1.000
_cell.length_b   1.000
_cell.length_c   1.000
_cell.angle_alpha   90.00
_cell.angle_beta   90.00
_cell.angle_gamma   90.00
#
_symmetry.space_group_name_H-M   'P 1'
#
loop_
_entity.id
_entity.type
_entity.pdbx_description
1 polymer ?
#
loop_
_entity_poly.entity_id
_entity_poly.type
_entity_poly.pdbx_seq_one_letter_code
_entity_poly.pdbx_strand_id
1 'polypeptide(L)'
;MGMHHGVIAAKASSARLIEAINSPTSRLEAGAPAARLDDIPLEATDAGWGLAFGERAGTTYIFDTSMVLSADFDLIAALSRDLSTPVVGWGAETVSGSYWFIACRDGELVRGYWQCHMDMRAAWSFDADLDGAGLEAGARELGFDFADWLKTGPFVALNYEAKEFPKKGPIGEEFSRFHATVRIPEGQQPKIVAVVRSGGKRDDPGKPERKGIRGLFGR
;
A
#
# COMPACT_ATOMS: atom_id res chain seq x y z
N MET A 1 8.22 -4.24 -13.85
CA MET A 1 8.57 -3.60 -12.58
C MET A 1 7.69 -4.20 -11.51
N GLY A 2 8.25 -4.54 -10.35
CA GLY A 2 7.45 -4.99 -9.22
C GLY A 2 6.78 -3.80 -8.54
N MET A 3 5.58 -3.99 -8.00
CA MET A 3 4.93 -3.02 -7.12
C MET A 3 5.59 -3.11 -5.74
N HIS A 4 5.89 -1.95 -5.16
CA HIS A 4 6.46 -1.79 -3.81
C HIS A 4 5.94 -0.48 -3.22
N HIS A 5 4.62 -0.42 -3.08
CA HIS A 5 3.89 0.69 -2.49
C HIS A 5 2.47 0.21 -2.17
N GLY A 6 1.79 0.98 -1.33
CA GLY A 6 0.35 0.98 -1.29
C GLY A 6 -0.24 2.33 -1.67
N VAL A 7 -1.56 2.36 -1.64
CA VAL A 7 -2.38 3.49 -2.02
C VAL A 7 -3.53 3.60 -1.04
N ILE A 8 -3.85 4.83 -0.63
CA ILE A 8 -5.10 5.15 0.05
C ILE A 8 -5.89 6.07 -0.87
N ALA A 9 -7.17 5.79 -1.08
CA ALA A 9 -8.07 6.66 -1.81
C ALA A 9 -9.36 6.94 -1.03
N ALA A 10 -9.79 8.20 -1.04
CA ALA A 10 -11.02 8.65 -0.39
C ALA A 10 -11.68 9.77 -1.20
N LYS A 11 -13.02 9.78 -1.27
CA LYS A 11 -13.78 10.91 -1.85
C LYS A 11 -13.91 12.03 -0.81
N ALA A 12 -12.78 12.65 -0.50
CA ALA A 12 -12.63 13.74 0.45
C ALA A 12 -11.53 14.69 -0.03
N SER A 13 -11.55 15.93 0.46
CA SER A 13 -10.47 16.86 0.20
C SER A 13 -9.19 16.44 0.90
N SER A 14 -8.04 16.83 0.35
CA SER A 14 -6.76 16.40 0.93
C SER A 14 -6.54 16.87 2.36
N ALA A 15 -6.99 18.09 2.68
CA ALA A 15 -6.93 18.61 4.05
C ALA A 15 -7.70 17.74 5.04
N ARG A 16 -8.92 17.31 4.66
CA ARG A 16 -9.75 16.43 5.51
C ARG A 16 -9.15 15.05 5.68
N LEU A 17 -8.63 14.45 4.61
CA LEU A 17 -7.99 13.13 4.69
C LEU A 17 -6.73 13.17 5.57
N ILE A 18 -5.88 14.18 5.40
CA ILE A 18 -4.67 14.36 6.23
C ILE A 18 -5.03 14.57 7.70
N GLU A 19 -6.01 15.43 7.98
CA GLU A 19 -6.51 15.65 9.34
C GLU A 19 -7.04 14.35 9.97
N ALA A 20 -7.83 13.57 9.21
CA ALA A 20 -8.38 12.30 9.65
C ALA A 20 -7.29 11.25 9.93
N ILE A 21 -6.20 11.21 9.16
CA ILE A 21 -5.07 10.29 9.43
C ILE A 21 -4.24 10.76 10.62
N ASN A 22 -4.05 12.07 10.79
CA ASN A 22 -3.28 12.63 11.91
C ASN A 22 -3.96 12.43 13.28
N SER A 23 -5.28 12.20 13.31
CA SER A 23 -5.99 11.99 14.58
C SER A 23 -5.65 10.66 15.27
N PRO A 24 -5.61 9.50 14.57
CA PRO A 24 -5.24 8.21 15.16
C PRO A 24 -3.77 7.80 14.97
N THR A 25 -2.94 8.59 14.27
CA THR A 25 -1.55 8.21 13.94
C THR A 25 -0.57 9.37 14.15
N SER A 26 0.70 9.17 13.76
CA SER A 26 1.67 10.28 13.68
C SER A 26 1.25 11.35 12.69
N ARG A 27 1.92 12.50 12.79
CA ARG A 27 1.74 13.62 11.89
C ARG A 27 2.17 13.30 10.45
N LEU A 28 1.25 13.53 9.53
CA LEU A 28 1.45 13.76 8.12
C LEU A 28 1.58 15.27 7.86
N GLU A 29 2.65 15.65 7.17
CA GLU A 29 2.92 17.04 6.80
C GLU A 29 3.04 17.19 5.28
N ALA A 30 2.20 18.04 4.71
CA ALA A 30 2.29 18.38 3.30
C ALA A 30 3.53 19.25 3.03
N GLY A 31 4.31 18.85 2.03
CA GLY A 31 5.48 19.56 1.53
C GLY A 31 5.19 20.33 0.25
N ALA A 32 6.22 20.46 -0.58
CA ALA A 32 6.13 21.20 -1.84
C ALA A 32 5.37 20.41 -2.93
N PRO A 33 4.67 21.10 -3.84
CA PRO A 33 4.14 20.49 -5.05
C PRO A 33 5.27 20.06 -6.00
N ALA A 34 5.00 19.04 -6.80
CA ALA A 34 5.93 18.51 -7.80
C ALA A 34 5.22 18.33 -9.15
N ALA A 35 5.97 18.46 -10.25
CA ALA A 35 5.44 18.26 -11.59
C ALA A 35 5.25 16.76 -11.91
N ARG A 36 6.12 15.91 -11.35
CA ARG A 36 6.07 14.45 -11.49
C ARG A 36 6.20 13.78 -10.13
N LEU A 37 5.66 12.58 -10.01
CA LEU A 37 5.84 11.75 -8.82
C LEU A 37 7.32 11.45 -8.54
N ASP A 38 8.12 11.19 -9.60
CA ASP A 38 9.56 10.90 -9.48
C ASP A 38 10.39 12.05 -8.90
N ASP A 39 9.84 13.27 -8.88
CA ASP A 39 10.51 14.46 -8.34
C ASP A 39 10.31 14.59 -6.82
N ILE A 40 9.45 13.74 -6.21
CA ILE A 40 9.15 13.75 -4.78
C ILE A 40 10.18 12.86 -4.06
N PRO A 41 10.79 13.32 -2.94
CA PRO A 41 11.66 12.48 -2.13
C PRO A 41 10.83 11.45 -1.36
N LEU A 42 10.67 10.26 -1.94
CA LEU A 42 9.87 9.16 -1.39
C LEU A 42 10.65 8.22 -0.46
N GLU A 43 11.96 8.45 -0.31
CA GLU A 43 12.83 7.62 0.51
C GLU A 43 12.58 7.82 2.01
N ALA A 44 12.80 6.76 2.79
CA ALA A 44 12.80 6.84 4.24
C ALA A 44 14.01 7.64 4.76
N THR A 45 13.79 8.48 5.76
CA THR A 45 14.84 9.25 6.45
C THR A 45 14.64 9.17 7.97
N ASP A 46 15.59 9.71 8.73
CA ASP A 46 15.45 9.85 10.19
C ASP A 46 14.23 10.72 10.59
N ALA A 47 13.69 11.53 9.67
CA ALA A 47 12.53 12.38 9.87
C ALA A 47 11.18 11.70 9.54
N GLY A 48 11.22 10.47 9.02
CA GLY A 48 10.02 9.71 8.65
C GLY A 48 10.05 9.15 7.23
N TRP A 49 8.88 8.78 6.73
CA TRP A 49 8.69 8.21 5.40
C TRP A 49 8.16 9.24 4.41
N GLY A 50 8.84 9.36 3.28
CA GLY A 50 8.41 10.17 2.15
C GLY A 50 7.27 9.52 1.38
N LEU A 51 6.14 10.19 1.31
CA LEU A 51 4.93 9.82 0.59
C LEU A 51 4.59 10.89 -0.45
N ALA A 52 3.59 10.62 -1.28
CA ALA A 52 3.00 11.63 -2.15
C ALA A 52 1.48 11.61 -2.03
N PHE A 53 0.83 12.73 -2.33
CA PHE A 53 -0.62 12.80 -2.40
C PHE A 53 -1.10 13.81 -3.43
N GLY A 54 -2.39 13.78 -3.72
CA GLY A 54 -3.05 14.81 -4.49
C GLY A 54 -4.53 14.55 -4.69
N GLU A 55 -5.25 15.62 -4.96
CA GLU A 55 -6.69 15.57 -5.23
C GLU A 55 -6.97 15.65 -6.73
N ARG A 56 -7.79 14.72 -7.22
CA ARG A 56 -8.24 14.68 -8.61
C ARG A 56 -9.66 14.16 -8.69
N ALA A 57 -10.50 14.85 -9.47
CA ALA A 57 -11.91 14.50 -9.65
C ALA A 57 -12.67 14.26 -8.33
N GLY A 58 -12.42 15.11 -7.32
CA GLY A 58 -13.06 15.01 -6.00
C GLY A 58 -12.59 13.84 -5.14
N THR A 59 -11.50 13.17 -5.54
CA THR A 59 -10.87 12.08 -4.80
C THR A 59 -9.46 12.48 -4.41
N THR A 60 -9.09 12.28 -3.15
CA THR A 60 -7.70 12.35 -2.72
C THR A 60 -7.08 10.97 -2.76
N TYR A 61 -5.88 10.89 -3.34
CA TYR A 61 -5.02 9.71 -3.34
C TYR A 61 -3.76 9.98 -2.51
N ILE A 62 -3.32 8.99 -1.74
CA ILE A 62 -2.01 8.97 -1.10
C ILE A 62 -1.24 7.79 -1.67
N PHE A 63 -0.05 8.06 -2.19
CA PHE A 63 0.96 7.08 -2.57
C PHE A 63 1.81 6.76 -1.33
N ASP A 64 1.60 5.58 -0.76
CA ASP A 64 2.18 5.15 0.50
C ASP A 64 3.37 4.19 0.25
N THR A 65 4.59 4.73 0.29
CA THR A 65 5.82 3.94 0.18
C THR A 65 6.15 3.16 1.44
N SER A 66 5.63 3.58 2.59
CA SER A 66 5.82 2.85 3.85
C SER A 66 5.06 1.52 3.84
N MET A 67 3.96 1.46 3.08
CA MET A 67 2.98 0.37 3.06
C MET A 67 2.30 0.15 4.42
N VAL A 68 2.58 0.98 5.41
CA VAL A 68 2.04 0.84 6.78
C VAL A 68 0.60 1.35 6.84
N LEU A 69 0.35 2.53 6.27
CA LEU A 69 -0.95 3.19 6.39
C LEU A 69 -1.99 2.52 5.49
N SER A 70 -1.62 2.23 4.25
CA SER A 70 -2.49 1.62 3.24
C SER A 70 -2.85 0.17 3.54
N ALA A 71 -2.08 -0.51 4.40
CA ALA A 71 -2.27 -1.90 4.79
C ALA A 71 -2.96 -2.06 6.15
N ASP A 72 -3.23 -0.97 6.88
CA ASP A 72 -3.83 -1.03 8.21
C ASP A 72 -5.36 -1.05 8.13
N PHE A 73 -5.96 -2.20 8.43
CA PHE A 73 -7.41 -2.41 8.35
C PHE A 73 -8.23 -1.43 9.19
N ASP A 74 -7.81 -1.23 10.44
CA ASP A 74 -8.56 -0.45 11.41
C ASP A 74 -8.43 1.06 11.13
N LEU A 75 -7.28 1.51 10.60
CA LEU A 75 -7.12 2.85 10.05
C LEU A 75 -8.09 3.09 8.89
N ILE A 76 -8.11 2.22 7.88
CA ILE A 76 -8.98 2.40 6.71
C ILE A 76 -10.46 2.44 7.12
N ALA A 77 -10.87 1.59 8.07
CA ALA A 77 -12.20 1.63 8.66
C ALA A 77 -12.47 2.95 9.39
N ALA A 78 -11.56 3.39 10.28
CA ALA A 78 -11.71 4.65 11.00
C ALA A 78 -11.82 5.85 10.05
N LEU A 79 -10.98 5.94 9.03
CA LEU A 79 -11.03 6.99 8.01
C LEU A 79 -12.39 7.01 7.30
N SER A 80 -12.93 5.84 6.94
CA SER A 80 -14.22 5.78 6.25
C SER A 80 -15.37 6.30 7.11
N ARG A 81 -15.36 5.99 8.41
CA ARG A 81 -16.34 6.54 9.37
C ARG A 81 -16.19 8.06 9.51
N ASP A 82 -14.99 8.54 9.76
CA ASP A 82 -14.72 9.93 10.13
C ASP A 82 -14.91 10.88 8.94
N LEU A 83 -14.63 10.40 7.72
CA LEU A 83 -14.86 11.14 6.48
C LEU A 83 -16.29 10.97 5.93
N SER A 84 -17.06 10.02 6.46
CA SER A 84 -18.41 9.64 5.99
C SER A 84 -18.43 9.37 4.49
N THR A 85 -17.43 8.61 4.02
CA THR A 85 -17.23 8.27 2.61
C THR A 85 -16.51 6.93 2.49
N PRO A 86 -16.65 6.19 1.37
CA PRO A 86 -15.83 5.01 1.14
C PRO A 86 -14.34 5.36 1.13
N VAL A 87 -13.53 4.54 1.81
CA VAL A 87 -12.07 4.63 1.81
C VAL A 87 -11.51 3.27 1.42
N VAL A 88 -10.51 3.28 0.55
CA VAL A 88 -9.87 2.06 0.06
C VAL A 88 -8.36 2.16 0.27
N GLY A 89 -7.79 1.14 0.92
CA GLY A 89 -6.36 0.90 1.03
C GLY A 89 -5.97 -0.33 0.22
N TRP A 90 -4.98 -0.25 -0.66
CA TRP A 90 -4.50 -1.41 -1.41
C TRP A 90 -3.04 -1.28 -1.75
N GLY A 91 -2.39 -2.39 -2.05
CA GLY A 91 -0.99 -2.34 -2.46
C GLY A 91 -0.37 -3.72 -2.59
N ALA A 92 0.89 -3.71 -2.99
CA ALA A 92 1.67 -4.92 -3.10
C ALA A 92 3.13 -4.67 -2.81
N GLU A 93 3.76 -5.69 -2.22
CA GLU A 93 5.18 -5.77 -1.99
C GLU A 93 5.74 -7.01 -2.70
N THR A 94 6.45 -6.77 -3.80
CA THR A 94 6.95 -7.85 -4.65
C THR A 94 8.07 -8.70 -4.05
N VAL A 95 8.78 -8.21 -3.02
CA VAL A 95 9.86 -8.96 -2.36
C VAL A 95 9.28 -10.10 -1.52
N SER A 96 8.30 -9.80 -0.68
CA SER A 96 7.60 -10.78 0.16
C SER A 96 6.49 -11.54 -0.57
N GLY A 97 6.06 -11.01 -1.72
CA GLY A 97 4.85 -11.47 -2.40
C GLY A 97 3.61 -11.15 -1.59
N SER A 98 3.61 -9.97 -0.94
CA SER A 98 2.46 -9.47 -0.18
C SER A 98 1.53 -8.67 -1.08
N TYR A 99 0.23 -8.89 -0.93
CA TYR A 99 -0.83 -8.19 -1.63
C TYR A 99 -1.99 -7.95 -0.67
N TRP A 100 -2.56 -6.76 -0.69
CA TRP A 100 -3.69 -6.42 0.16
C TRP A 100 -4.69 -5.53 -0.55
N PHE A 101 -5.95 -5.66 -0.15
CA PHE A 101 -7.05 -4.81 -0.56
C PHE A 101 -8.01 -4.65 0.61
N ILE A 102 -8.33 -3.41 0.97
CA ILE A 102 -9.14 -3.05 2.13
C ILE A 102 -10.11 -1.99 1.64
N ALA A 103 -11.39 -2.29 1.56
CA ALA A 103 -12.42 -1.31 1.26
C ALA A 103 -13.36 -1.22 2.45
N CYS A 104 -13.55 0.00 2.95
CA CYS A 104 -14.45 0.28 4.05
C CYS A 104 -15.51 1.31 3.65
N ARG A 105 -16.68 1.21 4.26
CA ARG A 105 -17.78 2.19 4.19
C ARG A 105 -18.34 2.40 5.58
N ASP A 106 -18.46 3.67 6.00
CA ASP A 106 -19.06 4.07 7.27
C ASP A 106 -18.46 3.37 8.51
N GLY A 107 -17.17 3.01 8.44
CA GLY A 107 -16.48 2.30 9.53
C GLY A 107 -16.51 0.78 9.44
N GLU A 108 -17.19 0.21 8.44
CA GLU A 108 -17.33 -1.23 8.27
C GLU A 108 -16.52 -1.71 7.06
N LEU A 109 -15.88 -2.87 7.22
CA LEU A 109 -15.20 -3.54 6.13
C LEU A 109 -16.23 -4.08 5.14
N VAL A 110 -16.18 -3.61 3.89
CA VAL A 110 -17.05 -4.09 2.82
C VAL A 110 -16.36 -5.08 1.88
N ARG A 111 -15.03 -4.98 1.74
CA ARG A 111 -14.19 -6.00 1.09
C ARG A 111 -12.82 -6.04 1.75
N GLY A 112 -12.29 -7.22 1.99
CA GLY A 112 -10.97 -7.43 2.57
C GLY A 112 -10.22 -8.56 1.89
N TYR A 113 -8.95 -8.34 1.58
CA TYR A 113 -8.04 -9.36 1.07
C TYR A 113 -6.64 -9.13 1.61
N TRP A 114 -6.00 -10.21 2.03
CA TRP A 114 -4.59 -10.21 2.37
C TRP A 114 -3.95 -11.56 2.04
N GLN A 115 -2.81 -11.51 1.36
CA GLN A 115 -1.96 -12.66 1.17
C GLN A 115 -0.49 -12.25 1.22
N CYS A 116 0.33 -13.03 1.91
CA CYS A 116 1.78 -12.94 1.84
C CYS A 116 2.36 -14.31 1.48
N HIS A 117 2.90 -14.45 0.28
CA HIS A 117 3.43 -15.74 -0.19
C HIS A 117 4.59 -16.27 0.66
N MET A 118 5.37 -15.37 1.27
CA MET A 118 6.47 -15.77 2.14
C MET A 118 6.03 -16.26 3.52
N ASP A 119 4.84 -15.88 3.99
CA ASP A 119 4.46 -16.09 5.40
C ASP A 119 3.11 -16.79 5.58
N MET A 120 2.28 -16.93 4.54
CA MET A 120 0.92 -17.45 4.65
C MET A 120 0.64 -18.60 3.68
N ARG A 121 0.12 -19.71 4.22
CA ARG A 121 -0.32 -20.89 3.44
C ARG A 121 -1.64 -20.65 2.69
N ALA A 122 -2.46 -19.72 3.16
CA ALA A 122 -3.76 -19.39 2.58
C ALA A 122 -4.05 -17.90 2.79
N ALA A 123 -4.78 -17.30 1.84
CA ALA A 123 -5.18 -15.91 1.90
C ALA A 123 -6.29 -15.69 2.93
N TRP A 124 -6.26 -14.54 3.57
CA TRP A 124 -7.40 -14.00 4.31
C TRP A 124 -8.29 -13.25 3.32
N SER A 125 -9.60 -13.53 3.35
CA SER A 125 -10.55 -12.90 2.45
C SER A 125 -11.89 -12.69 3.16
N PHE A 126 -12.43 -11.48 3.04
CA PHE A 126 -13.77 -11.10 3.48
C PHE A 126 -14.52 -10.52 2.28
N ASP A 127 -15.63 -11.17 1.90
CA ASP A 127 -16.49 -10.78 0.77
C ASP A 127 -15.72 -10.48 -0.54
N ALA A 128 -14.70 -11.28 -0.82
CA ALA A 128 -13.80 -11.10 -1.96
C ALA A 128 -14.02 -12.18 -3.01
N ASP A 129 -14.87 -11.92 -4.00
CA ASP A 129 -14.75 -12.54 -5.34
C ASP A 129 -13.67 -11.78 -6.12
N LEU A 130 -12.44 -11.84 -5.62
CA LEU A 130 -11.27 -11.28 -6.29
C LEU A 130 -10.57 -12.44 -6.98
N ASP A 131 -10.99 -12.72 -8.21
CA ASP A 131 -10.31 -13.64 -9.14
C ASP A 131 -8.92 -13.12 -9.60
N GLY A 132 -8.40 -12.07 -8.97
CA GLY A 132 -7.18 -11.41 -9.37
C GLY A 132 -7.37 -10.39 -10.50
N ALA A 133 -8.60 -9.98 -10.82
CA ALA A 133 -8.85 -8.68 -11.44
C ALA A 133 -8.15 -7.62 -10.57
N GLY A 134 -6.92 -7.24 -10.96
CA GLY A 134 -5.91 -6.70 -10.05
C GLY A 134 -6.38 -5.57 -9.15
N LEU A 135 -5.68 -5.36 -8.02
CA LEU A 135 -6.03 -4.40 -6.96
C LEU A 135 -6.55 -3.05 -7.47
N GLU A 136 -5.95 -2.49 -8.52
CA GLU A 136 -6.38 -1.24 -9.16
C GLU A 136 -7.74 -1.34 -9.88
N ALA A 137 -8.07 -2.47 -10.50
CA ALA A 137 -9.37 -2.71 -11.10
C ALA A 137 -10.47 -2.76 -10.02
N GLY A 138 -10.21 -3.44 -8.89
CA GLY A 138 -11.11 -3.43 -7.74
C GLY A 138 -11.33 -2.02 -7.17
N ALA A 139 -10.27 -1.21 -7.08
CA ALA A 139 -10.39 0.19 -6.68
C ALA A 139 -11.21 1.01 -7.70
N ARG A 140 -11.02 0.77 -9.01
CA ARG A 140 -11.77 1.44 -10.07
C ARG A 140 -13.25 1.11 -10.05
N GLU A 141 -13.65 -0.13 -9.75
CA GLU A 141 -15.06 -0.52 -9.56
C GLU A 141 -15.73 0.27 -8.43
N LEU A 142 -14.95 0.65 -7.40
CA LEU A 142 -15.41 1.49 -6.29
C LEU A 142 -15.39 3.00 -6.62
N GLY A 143 -14.98 3.35 -7.86
CA GLY A 143 -14.95 4.71 -8.37
C GLY A 143 -13.64 5.46 -8.09
N PHE A 144 -12.54 4.75 -7.84
CA PHE A 144 -11.22 5.33 -7.62
C PHE A 144 -10.30 5.02 -8.81
N ASP A 145 -9.98 6.03 -9.63
CA ASP A 145 -9.11 5.89 -10.80
C ASP A 145 -7.68 6.35 -10.52
N PHE A 146 -6.97 5.55 -9.74
CA PHE A 146 -5.58 5.83 -9.37
C PHE A 146 -4.64 5.91 -10.57
N ALA A 147 -4.87 5.13 -11.63
CA ALA A 147 -4.04 5.17 -12.83
C ALA A 147 -4.09 6.53 -13.54
N ASP A 148 -5.27 7.18 -13.57
CA ASP A 148 -5.40 8.54 -14.10
C ASP A 148 -4.64 9.53 -13.22
N TRP A 149 -4.82 9.48 -11.89
CA TRP A 149 -4.06 10.34 -10.97
C TRP A 149 -2.54 10.14 -11.10
N LEU A 150 -2.06 8.90 -11.13
CA LEU A 150 -0.64 8.59 -11.26
C LEU A 150 -0.01 9.16 -12.54
N LYS A 151 -0.79 9.25 -13.62
CA LYS A 151 -0.34 9.81 -14.90
C LYS A 151 -0.33 11.34 -14.93
N THR A 152 -1.16 11.99 -14.13
CA THR A 152 -1.55 13.40 -14.37
C THR A 152 -1.43 14.31 -13.15
N GLY A 153 -1.33 13.75 -11.95
CA GLY A 153 -1.32 14.50 -10.71
C GLY A 153 -2.65 15.23 -10.42
N PRO A 154 -2.62 16.27 -9.57
CA PRO A 154 -1.43 16.92 -9.01
C PRO A 154 -0.66 16.03 -8.04
N PHE A 155 0.65 16.28 -7.91
CA PHE A 155 1.52 15.61 -6.95
C PHE A 155 2.04 16.62 -5.92
N VAL A 156 1.92 16.26 -4.66
CA VAL A 156 2.45 17.04 -3.53
C VAL A 156 3.20 16.08 -2.62
N ALA A 157 4.39 16.48 -2.18
CA ALA A 157 5.17 15.73 -1.20
C ALA A 157 4.40 15.62 0.13
N LEU A 158 4.54 14.50 0.81
CA LEU A 158 3.93 14.27 2.12
C LEU A 158 4.95 13.53 2.98
N ASN A 159 5.20 13.99 4.20
CA ASN A 159 6.08 13.28 5.13
C ASN A 159 5.25 12.68 6.26
N TYR A 160 5.43 11.38 6.52
CA TYR A 160 4.84 10.69 7.67
C TYR A 160 5.89 10.47 8.74
N GLU A 161 5.75 11.11 9.91
CA GLU A 161 6.77 11.09 10.97
C GLU A 161 7.03 9.71 11.60
N ALA A 162 6.07 8.77 11.51
CA ALA A 162 6.23 7.38 11.96
C ALA A 162 6.60 7.15 13.44
N LYS A 163 6.25 8.08 14.35
CA LYS A 163 6.52 7.95 15.80
C LYS A 163 5.47 7.12 16.54
N GLU A 164 4.23 7.24 16.10
CA GLU A 164 3.02 6.56 16.54
C GLU A 164 2.34 5.89 15.36
N PHE A 165 2.04 4.61 15.50
CA PHE A 165 1.39 3.78 14.49
C PHE A 165 -0.11 3.68 14.75
N PRO A 166 -0.92 3.39 13.72
CA PRO A 166 -2.32 3.10 13.92
C PRO A 166 -2.53 2.05 15.01
N LYS A 167 -3.49 2.29 15.89
CA LYS A 167 -3.84 1.32 16.92
C LYS A 167 -4.62 0.19 16.28
N LYS A 168 -4.09 -1.02 16.45
CA LYS A 168 -4.79 -2.25 16.09
C LYS A 168 -6.15 -2.32 16.79
N GLY A 169 -7.17 -2.55 16.00
CA GLY A 169 -8.55 -2.70 16.43
C GLY A 169 -9.09 -4.10 16.11
N PRO A 170 -10.43 -4.26 16.16
CA PRO A 170 -11.07 -5.56 16.00
C PRO A 170 -10.79 -6.25 14.66
N ILE A 171 -10.66 -5.50 13.56
CA ILE A 171 -10.41 -6.09 12.23
C ILE A 171 -8.98 -6.63 12.18
N GLY A 172 -8.00 -5.84 12.62
CA GLY A 172 -6.62 -6.27 12.72
C GLY A 172 -6.42 -7.44 13.68
N GLU A 173 -7.20 -7.51 14.78
CA GLU A 173 -7.22 -8.68 15.67
C GLU A 173 -7.75 -9.93 15.00
N GLU A 174 -8.84 -9.83 14.24
CA GLU A 174 -9.40 -10.95 13.49
C GLU A 174 -8.42 -11.46 12.43
N PHE A 175 -7.86 -10.55 11.62
CA PHE A 175 -6.79 -10.87 10.68
C PHE A 175 -5.61 -11.56 11.37
N SER A 176 -5.18 -11.09 12.54
CA SER A 176 -4.06 -11.70 13.26
C SER A 176 -4.36 -13.08 13.81
N ARG A 177 -5.60 -13.32 14.27
CA ARG A 177 -6.05 -14.66 14.65
C ARG A 177 -6.00 -15.59 13.45
N PHE A 178 -6.51 -15.16 12.30
CA PHE A 178 -6.44 -15.95 11.07
C PHE A 178 -4.99 -16.21 10.66
N HIS A 179 -4.17 -15.17 10.58
CA HIS A 179 -2.76 -15.23 10.21
C HIS A 179 -2.00 -16.27 11.03
N ALA A 180 -2.23 -16.31 12.35
CA ALA A 180 -1.62 -17.31 13.23
C ALA A 180 -1.97 -18.76 12.86
N THR A 181 -3.13 -19.02 12.27
CA THR A 181 -3.56 -20.38 11.85
C THR A 181 -2.96 -20.83 10.52
N VAL A 182 -2.60 -19.88 9.65
CA VAL A 182 -2.08 -20.17 8.29
C VAL A 182 -0.60 -19.83 8.14
N ARG A 183 0.05 -19.33 9.19
CA ARG A 183 1.45 -18.92 9.17
C ARG A 183 2.36 -20.06 8.74
N ILE A 184 3.29 -19.77 7.83
CA ILE A 184 4.34 -20.70 7.44
C ILE A 184 5.42 -20.67 8.55
N PRO A 185 5.75 -21.82 9.16
CA PRO A 185 6.85 -21.89 10.12
C PRO A 185 8.15 -21.36 9.50
N GLU A 186 8.95 -20.61 10.26
CA GLU A 186 10.15 -19.92 9.77
C GLU A 186 11.09 -20.82 8.94
N GLY A 187 11.34 -22.06 9.40
CA GLY A 187 12.17 -23.03 8.68
C GLY A 187 11.57 -23.60 7.39
N GLN A 188 10.31 -23.29 7.09
CA GLN A 188 9.56 -23.71 5.91
C GLN A 188 9.21 -22.53 4.99
N GLN A 189 9.55 -21.30 5.38
CA GLN A 189 9.28 -20.13 4.55
C GLN A 189 10.07 -20.23 3.24
N PRO A 190 9.43 -19.93 2.09
CA PRO A 190 10.10 -19.99 0.81
C PRO A 190 11.25 -18.97 0.79
N LYS A 191 12.39 -19.37 0.22
CA LYS A 191 13.50 -18.46 0.00
C LYS A 191 13.18 -17.56 -1.18
N ILE A 192 13.46 -16.27 -1.05
CA ILE A 192 13.34 -15.31 -2.15
C ILE A 192 14.29 -15.75 -3.27
N VAL A 193 13.72 -16.07 -4.43
CA VAL A 193 14.48 -16.29 -5.67
C VAL A 193 14.18 -15.12 -6.58
N ALA A 194 15.12 -14.19 -6.69
CA ALA A 194 15.02 -13.10 -7.66
C ALA A 194 15.13 -13.69 -9.08
N VAL A 195 14.02 -13.77 -9.80
CA VAL A 195 14.02 -14.18 -11.20
C VAL A 195 14.26 -12.94 -12.07
N VAL A 196 15.50 -12.76 -12.52
CA VAL A 196 15.83 -11.75 -13.54
C VAL A 196 15.34 -12.26 -14.89
N ARG A 197 14.29 -11.63 -15.44
CA ARG A 197 13.80 -11.98 -16.78
C ARG A 197 14.68 -11.33 -17.85
N SER A 198 15.70 -12.06 -18.32
CA SER A 198 16.35 -11.76 -19.60
C SER A 198 15.48 -12.31 -20.73
N GLY A 199 14.81 -11.44 -21.49
CA GLY A 199 14.22 -11.70 -22.80
C GLY A 199 13.82 -13.13 -23.14
N GLY A 200 12.61 -13.55 -22.73
CA GLY A 200 11.79 -14.49 -23.50
C GLY A 200 12.18 -15.97 -23.58
N LYS A 201 13.13 -16.48 -22.78
CA LYS A 201 13.29 -17.94 -22.58
C LYS A 201 13.35 -18.29 -21.10
N ARG A 202 12.82 -19.47 -20.79
CA ARG A 202 12.67 -20.00 -19.43
C ARG A 202 14.02 -20.60 -19.02
N ASP A 203 14.70 -20.00 -18.05
CA ASP A 203 16.02 -20.45 -17.60
C ASP A 203 16.07 -20.75 -16.08
N ASP A 204 16.94 -21.72 -15.79
CA ASP A 204 17.20 -22.42 -14.53
C ASP A 204 17.65 -21.53 -13.34
N PRO A 205 17.52 -22.01 -12.09
CA PRO A 205 17.91 -21.27 -10.89
C PRO A 205 19.44 -21.09 -10.80
N GLY A 206 19.94 -20.00 -11.36
CA GLY A 206 21.31 -19.54 -11.18
C GLY A 206 21.55 -18.95 -9.79
N LYS A 207 22.66 -19.31 -9.14
CA LYS A 207 23.11 -18.69 -7.87
C LYS A 207 23.31 -17.18 -8.08
N PRO A 208 22.95 -16.33 -7.09
CA PRO A 208 23.08 -14.89 -7.22
C PRO A 208 24.56 -14.50 -7.22
N GLU A 209 25.06 -13.98 -8.35
CA GLU A 209 26.30 -13.21 -8.35
C GLU A 209 26.06 -11.88 -7.62
N ARG A 210 26.84 -11.64 -6.57
CA ARG A 210 26.91 -10.33 -5.91
C ARG A 210 27.51 -9.31 -6.89
N LYS A 211 26.67 -8.59 -7.62
CA LYS A 211 27.06 -7.34 -8.27
C LYS A 211 26.61 -6.17 -7.41
N GLY A 212 27.59 -5.46 -6.86
CA GLY A 212 27.40 -4.29 -6.01
C GLY A 212 26.61 -3.19 -6.73
N ILE A 213 25.83 -2.46 -5.93
CA ILE A 213 25.04 -1.30 -6.30
C ILE A 213 26.00 -0.17 -6.74
N ARG A 214 26.39 -0.17 -8.02
CA ARG A 214 27.01 0.97 -8.71
C ARG A 214 26.45 0.99 -10.13
N GLY A 215 25.34 1.70 -10.30
CA GLY A 215 24.73 1.86 -11.62
C GLY A 215 23.48 2.74 -11.71
N LEU A 216 23.07 3.40 -10.62
CA LEU A 216 21.89 4.29 -10.61
C LEU A 216 22.21 5.78 -10.85
N PHE A 217 23.46 6.12 -11.20
CA PHE A 217 23.82 7.44 -11.70
C PHE A 217 24.69 7.31 -12.95
N GLY A 218 24.06 7.45 -14.11
CA GLY A 218 24.71 7.59 -15.42
C GLY A 218 24.24 8.89 -16.07
N ARG A 219 25.21 9.73 -16.44
CA ARG A 219 25.11 11.03 -17.11
C ARG A 219 24.13 11.08 -18.28
#